data_AF-A0A6G0TWY6-F1
#
_entry.id   AF-A0A6G0TWY6-F1
#
_cell.length_a   1.000
_cell.length_b   1.000
_cell.length_c   1.000
_cell.angle_alpha   90.00
_cell.angle_beta   90.00
_cell.angle_gamma   90.00
#
_symmetry.space_group_name_H-M   'P 1'
#
loop_
_entity.id
_entity.type
_entity.pdbx_description
1 polymer ?
#
loop_
_entity_poly.entity_id
_entity_poly.type
_entity_poly.pdbx_seq_one_letter_code
_entity_poly.pdbx_strand_id
1 'polypeptide(L)'
;MLKNFYSRMHSTKQVKWDIMAGLCLQRKPIITKSLTETEVNFQNFLQEIEFEKSLKSDHELRHEKDVKRMEKLKSGKVIDFDDMDQASNQSAQDYVDKNKEELLNFKFASRSTKADEINDIKSLKRKLDDNLVLIVKQKFGHDDFWVLPQGLWNDGETLRETAERILRESCGNKINVSFYGNAPCGFYKYKYPKQKREQSNVEGAKIFFFKAKLLDGNVEQKDTWTDYEWSTVPELNKKLIQPYMKNVKLFLSNYNVNT
;
A
#
# COMPACT_ATOMS: atom_id res chain seq x y z
N MET A 1 18.95 -29.70 -49.27
CA MET A 1 19.47 -28.38 -48.86
C MET A 1 18.69 -27.89 -47.65
N LEU A 2 19.37 -27.27 -46.68
CA LEU A 2 18.86 -26.59 -45.47
C LEU A 2 18.57 -27.46 -44.23
N LYS A 3 19.61 -28.14 -43.73
CA LYS A 3 19.84 -28.28 -42.28
C LYS A 3 21.21 -27.69 -42.00
N ASN A 4 21.25 -26.56 -41.29
CA ASN A 4 22.40 -25.98 -40.55
C ASN A 4 22.32 -24.46 -40.56
N PHE A 5 21.55 -23.86 -39.66
CA PHE A 5 21.89 -22.54 -39.11
C PHE A 5 21.33 -22.46 -37.69
N TYR A 6 22.17 -21.97 -36.77
CA TYR A 6 21.98 -21.81 -35.32
C TYR A 6 22.41 -22.98 -34.41
N SER A 7 23.67 -23.39 -34.51
CA SER A 7 24.38 -23.83 -33.30
C SER A 7 24.59 -22.61 -32.40
N ARG A 8 23.73 -22.41 -31.40
CA ARG A 8 24.00 -21.48 -30.29
C ARG A 8 25.29 -21.96 -29.62
N MET A 9 26.40 -21.28 -29.87
CA MET A 9 27.63 -21.47 -29.08
C MET A 9 27.33 -21.00 -27.66
N HIS A 10 26.94 -21.94 -26.79
CA HIS A 10 26.96 -21.70 -25.37
C HIS A 10 28.43 -21.54 -24.95
N SER A 11 28.79 -20.37 -24.44
CA SER A 11 30.10 -20.12 -23.85
C SER A 11 30.40 -21.21 -22.82
N THR A 12 31.49 -21.95 -23.04
CA THR A 12 31.92 -23.15 -22.31
C THR A 12 32.55 -22.87 -20.94
N LYS A 13 32.37 -21.67 -20.39
CA LYS A 13 32.71 -21.40 -18.98
C LYS A 13 31.44 -21.54 -18.15
N GLN A 14 31.29 -22.67 -17.45
CA GLN A 14 30.29 -22.83 -16.39
C GLN A 14 30.64 -21.87 -15.25
N VAL A 15 30.13 -20.65 -15.34
CA VAL A 15 30.31 -19.63 -14.31
C VAL A 15 29.27 -19.85 -13.22
N LYS A 16 29.71 -20.08 -11.98
CA LYS A 16 28.82 -20.23 -10.83
C LYS A 16 28.24 -18.87 -10.43
N TRP A 17 26.94 -18.87 -10.17
CA TRP A 17 26.18 -17.70 -9.69
C TRP A 17 25.41 -18.11 -8.45
N ASP A 18 25.49 -17.29 -7.41
CA ASP A 18 24.65 -17.48 -6.23
C ASP A 18 23.21 -17.09 -6.56
N ILE A 19 22.29 -17.97 -6.21
CA ILE A 19 20.86 -17.72 -6.35
C ILE A 19 20.36 -17.18 -5.02
N MET A 20 19.70 -16.03 -5.06
CA MET A 20 19.12 -15.39 -3.89
C MET A 20 17.64 -15.09 -4.13
N ALA A 21 16.85 -15.22 -3.07
CA ALA A 21 15.51 -14.69 -3.05
C ALA A 21 15.52 -13.35 -2.31
N GLY A 22 14.82 -12.36 -2.87
CA GLY A 22 14.56 -11.08 -2.22
C GLY A 22 13.08 -10.94 -1.93
N LEU A 23 12.73 -10.27 -0.84
CA LEU A 23 11.36 -10.05 -0.41
C LEU A 23 11.04 -8.55 -0.47
N CYS A 24 10.03 -8.20 -1.25
CA CYS A 24 9.40 -6.89 -1.22
C CYS A 24 8.13 -6.96 -0.36
N LEU A 25 8.30 -6.74 0.94
CA LEU A 25 7.19 -6.66 1.89
C LEU A 25 6.58 -5.25 1.86
N GLN A 26 5.29 -5.17 1.56
CA GLN A 26 4.56 -3.91 1.43
C GLN A 26 3.43 -3.81 2.45
N ARG A 27 3.32 -2.66 3.12
CA ARG A 27 2.12 -2.25 3.86
C ARG A 27 1.26 -1.35 2.97
N LYS A 28 0.04 -1.80 2.67
CA LYS A 28 -0.92 -1.08 1.82
C LYS A 28 -1.52 0.14 2.52
N PRO A 29 -2.04 1.14 1.77
CA PRO A 29 -2.72 2.29 2.32
C PRO A 29 -3.87 1.84 3.22
N ILE A 30 -3.94 2.43 4.41
CA ILE A 30 -5.04 2.24 5.36
C ILE A 30 -6.11 3.31 5.12
N ILE A 31 -5.70 4.52 4.73
CA ILE A 31 -6.61 5.62 4.41
C ILE A 31 -6.49 5.99 2.93
N THR A 32 -7.54 6.62 2.41
CA THR A 32 -7.54 7.22 1.07
C THR A 32 -6.57 8.39 0.99
N LYS A 33 -6.07 8.69 -0.21
CA LYS A 33 -5.26 9.88 -0.45
C LYS A 33 -6.10 11.15 -0.32
N SER A 34 -5.45 12.25 0.05
CA SER A 34 -6.08 13.57 -0.05
C SER A 34 -6.26 13.94 -1.51
N LEU A 35 -7.41 14.51 -1.84
CA LEU A 35 -7.68 15.04 -3.16
C LEU A 35 -6.81 16.27 -3.43
N THR A 36 -6.39 16.40 -4.69
CA THR A 36 -5.77 17.61 -5.23
C THR A 36 -6.81 18.71 -5.41
N GLU A 37 -6.37 19.97 -5.51
CA GLU A 37 -7.26 21.12 -5.71
C GLU A 37 -8.15 20.96 -6.96
N THR A 38 -7.58 20.47 -8.07
CA THR A 38 -8.33 20.18 -9.29
C THR A 38 -9.37 19.09 -9.09
N GLU A 39 -9.03 18.02 -8.36
CA GLU A 39 -9.98 16.94 -8.04
C GLU A 39 -11.11 17.42 -7.13
N VAL A 40 -10.82 18.30 -6.16
CA VAL A 40 -11.85 18.93 -5.31
C VAL A 40 -12.79 19.78 -6.15
N ASN A 41 -12.25 20.64 -7.02
CA ASN A 41 -13.05 21.49 -7.89
C ASN A 41 -13.93 20.66 -8.84
N PHE A 42 -13.35 19.59 -9.40
CA PHE A 42 -14.09 18.68 -10.26
C PHE A 42 -15.16 17.89 -9.51
N GLN A 43 -14.88 17.45 -8.28
CA GLN A 43 -15.86 16.78 -7.44
C GLN A 43 -17.03 17.70 -7.11
N ASN A 44 -16.79 18.97 -6.75
CA ASN A 44 -17.84 19.94 -6.48
C ASN A 44 -18.71 20.18 -7.72
N PHE A 45 -18.08 20.34 -8.89
CA PHE A 45 -18.79 20.48 -10.16
C PHE A 45 -19.66 19.25 -10.48
N LEU A 46 -19.16 18.03 -10.25
CA LEU A 46 -19.95 16.82 -10.42
C LEU A 46 -21.12 16.74 -9.44
N GLN A 47 -20.93 17.18 -8.19
CA GLN A 47 -22.00 17.23 -7.19
C GLN A 47 -23.10 18.23 -7.58
N GLU A 48 -22.74 19.38 -8.15
CA GLU A 48 -23.71 20.36 -8.67
C GLU A 48 -24.51 19.77 -9.83
N ILE A 49 -23.84 19.14 -10.80
CA ILE A 49 -24.52 18.47 -11.92
C ILE A 49 -25.45 17.36 -11.42
N GLU A 50 -24.98 16.56 -10.46
CA GLU A 50 -25.77 15.49 -9.86
C GLU A 50 -27.02 16.06 -9.20
N PHE A 51 -26.87 17.13 -8.40
CA PHE A 51 -27.98 17.80 -7.75
C PHE A 51 -28.99 18.37 -8.76
N GLU A 52 -28.54 19.13 -9.77
CA GLU A 52 -29.41 19.75 -10.78
C GLU A 52 -30.17 18.73 -11.64
N LYS A 53 -29.56 17.57 -11.92
CA LYS A 53 -30.15 16.51 -12.74
C LYS A 53 -30.90 15.46 -11.93
N SER A 54 -30.79 15.49 -10.61
CA SER A 54 -31.46 14.54 -9.73
C SER A 54 -32.96 14.85 -9.61
N LEU A 55 -33.74 13.79 -9.38
CA LEU A 55 -35.11 13.93 -8.93
C LEU A 55 -35.10 14.12 -7.41
N LYS A 56 -36.17 14.72 -6.88
CA LYS A 56 -36.35 14.88 -5.44
C LYS A 56 -36.33 13.51 -4.76
N SER A 57 -35.48 13.40 -3.75
CA SER A 57 -35.43 12.25 -2.85
C SER A 57 -36.67 12.17 -1.96
N ASP A 58 -36.96 11.00 -1.41
CA ASP A 58 -38.06 10.80 -0.46
C ASP A 58 -37.94 11.72 0.76
N HIS A 59 -36.71 12.04 1.18
CA HIS A 59 -36.45 12.97 2.27
C HIS A 59 -36.88 14.40 1.93
N GLU A 60 -36.55 14.89 0.72
CA GLU A 60 -36.96 16.22 0.26
C GLU A 60 -38.47 16.33 0.07
N LEU A 61 -39.10 15.29 -0.51
CA LEU A 61 -40.55 15.22 -0.66
C LEU A 61 -41.25 15.24 0.72
N ARG A 62 -40.70 14.53 1.71
CA ARG A 62 -41.21 14.54 3.09
C ARG A 62 -41.06 15.92 3.73
N HIS A 63 -39.89 16.55 3.60
CA HIS A 63 -39.65 17.89 4.12
C HIS A 63 -40.63 18.92 3.53
N GLU A 64 -40.91 18.87 2.21
CA GLU A 64 -41.91 19.76 1.59
C GLU A 64 -43.33 19.52 2.10
N LYS A 65 -43.71 18.27 2.34
CA LYS A 65 -45.01 17.92 2.94
C LYS A 65 -45.12 18.46 4.36
N ASP A 66 -44.07 18.31 5.17
CA ASP A 66 -44.01 18.80 6.55
C ASP A 66 -44.13 20.34 6.60
N VAL A 67 -43.41 21.06 5.73
CA VAL A 67 -43.51 22.54 5.62
C VAL A 67 -44.93 22.98 5.24
N LYS A 68 -45.52 22.38 4.19
CA LYS A 68 -46.90 22.70 3.78
C LYS A 68 -47.93 22.41 4.87
N ARG A 69 -47.74 21.32 5.63
CA ARG A 69 -48.58 20.99 6.78
C ARG A 69 -48.48 22.08 7.86
N MET A 70 -47.27 22.51 8.19
CA MET A 70 -47.04 23.61 9.15
C MET A 70 -47.68 24.93 8.71
N GLU A 71 -47.66 25.27 7.43
CA GLU A 71 -48.30 26.48 6.90
C GLU A 71 -49.84 26.41 6.97
N LYS A 72 -50.43 25.25 6.66
CA LYS A 72 -51.88 25.03 6.81
C LYS A 72 -52.34 25.13 8.26
N LEU A 73 -51.56 24.58 9.18
CA LEU A 73 -51.74 24.73 10.64
C LEU A 73 -51.74 26.20 11.06
N LYS A 74 -50.74 26.97 10.62
CA LYS A 74 -50.61 28.41 10.93
C LYS A 74 -51.78 29.25 10.37
N SER A 75 -52.35 28.84 9.25
CA SER A 75 -53.49 29.53 8.61
C SER A 75 -54.87 29.08 9.13
N GLY A 76 -54.93 28.22 10.15
CA GLY A 76 -56.17 27.86 10.85
C GLY A 76 -57.12 26.93 10.09
N LYS A 77 -56.67 26.27 9.00
CA LYS A 77 -57.48 25.26 8.30
C LYS A 77 -57.40 23.91 9.02
N VAL A 78 -58.55 23.24 9.15
CA VAL A 78 -58.68 21.88 9.71
C VAL A 78 -57.86 20.90 8.86
N ILE A 79 -57.09 20.05 9.52
CA ILE A 79 -56.21 19.06 8.90
C ILE A 79 -56.99 17.76 8.78
N ASP A 80 -57.01 17.14 7.60
CA ASP A 80 -57.53 15.78 7.43
C ASP A 80 -56.61 14.80 8.18
N PHE A 81 -57.14 14.11 9.18
CA PHE A 81 -56.42 13.16 10.03
C PHE A 81 -56.08 11.84 9.31
N ASP A 82 -56.67 11.58 8.14
CA ASP A 82 -56.48 10.33 7.37
C ASP A 82 -55.16 10.29 6.58
N ASP A 83 -54.48 11.43 6.38
CA ASP A 83 -53.15 11.53 5.73
C ASP A 83 -51.98 11.49 6.76
N MET A 84 -52.27 11.06 7.99
CA MET A 84 -51.26 10.83 9.02
C MET A 84 -50.48 9.55 8.70
N ASP A 85 -49.29 9.68 8.10
CA ASP A 85 -48.26 8.65 8.22
C ASP A 85 -47.95 8.46 9.72
N GLN A 86 -48.62 7.48 10.35
CA GLN A 86 -48.46 7.12 11.76
C GLN A 86 -47.03 6.65 12.12
N ALA A 87 -46.11 6.61 11.14
CA ALA A 87 -44.80 6.01 11.25
C ALA A 87 -43.67 6.97 11.66
N SER A 88 -43.88 8.29 11.75
CA SER A 88 -42.82 9.20 12.20
C SER A 88 -43.30 10.36 13.06
N ASN A 89 -43.20 10.20 14.38
CA ASN A 89 -43.35 11.26 15.38
C ASN A 89 -42.25 12.35 15.32
N GLN A 90 -41.46 12.38 14.25
CA GLN A 90 -40.29 13.26 14.09
C GLN A 90 -40.42 13.97 12.73
N SER A 91 -40.27 15.30 12.71
CA SER A 91 -40.20 16.07 11.45
C SER A 91 -38.98 15.65 10.64
N ALA A 92 -39.03 15.81 9.31
CA ALA A 92 -37.83 15.67 8.47
C ALA A 92 -36.67 16.55 8.98
N GLN A 93 -36.99 17.76 9.48
CA GLN A 93 -36.00 18.68 10.04
C GLN A 93 -35.39 18.16 11.35
N ASP A 94 -36.24 17.68 12.27
CA ASP A 94 -35.78 17.09 13.54
C ASP A 94 -34.86 15.88 13.31
N TYR A 95 -35.08 15.12 12.24
CA TYR A 95 -34.22 13.99 11.86
C TYR A 95 -32.83 14.47 11.42
N VAL A 96 -32.78 15.52 10.60
CA VAL A 96 -31.50 16.13 10.18
C VAL A 96 -30.75 16.70 11.37
N ASP A 97 -31.44 17.38 12.28
CA ASP A 97 -30.79 18.01 13.43
C ASP A 97 -30.27 16.97 14.43
N LYS A 98 -31.01 15.88 14.68
CA LYS A 98 -30.51 14.74 15.44
C LYS A 98 -29.24 14.14 14.82
N ASN A 99 -29.23 13.92 13.50
CA ASN A 99 -28.06 13.37 12.82
C ASN A 99 -26.86 14.32 12.87
N LYS A 100 -27.08 15.65 12.80
CA LYS A 100 -26.04 16.65 12.97
C LYS A 100 -25.46 16.60 14.39
N GLU A 101 -26.30 16.48 15.41
CA GLU A 101 -25.85 16.33 16.80
C GLU A 101 -25.01 15.07 17.00
N GLU A 102 -25.45 13.93 16.45
CA GLU A 102 -24.67 12.68 16.47
C GLU A 102 -23.31 12.84 15.76
N LEU A 103 -23.30 13.50 14.60
CA LEU A 103 -22.08 13.79 13.84
C LEU A 103 -21.11 14.68 14.61
N LEU A 104 -21.61 15.72 15.28
CA LEU A 104 -20.79 16.64 16.09
C LEU A 104 -20.22 15.96 17.33
N ASN A 105 -20.97 15.03 17.93
CA ASN A 105 -20.52 14.26 19.08
C ASN A 105 -19.45 13.22 18.70
N PHE A 106 -19.46 12.73 17.46
CA PHE A 106 -18.50 11.74 16.98
C PHE A 106 -17.13 12.37 16.67
N LYS A 107 -16.11 11.96 17.43
CA LYS A 107 -14.73 12.38 17.18
C LYS A 107 -14.04 11.45 16.19
N PHE A 108 -13.84 11.93 14.97
CA PHE A 108 -13.07 11.21 13.96
C PHE A 108 -11.60 11.02 14.39
N ALA A 109 -11.03 9.88 14.01
CA ALA A 109 -9.61 9.64 14.18
C ALA A 109 -8.80 10.56 13.26
N SER A 110 -7.70 11.11 13.76
CA SER A 110 -6.78 11.92 12.95
C SER A 110 -6.19 11.08 11.82
N ARG A 111 -6.15 11.66 10.62
CA ARG A 111 -5.48 11.08 9.44
C ARG A 111 -3.95 11.13 9.58
N SER A 112 -3.43 12.10 10.34
CA SER A 112 -2.01 12.20 10.71
C SER A 112 -1.78 11.54 12.06
N THR A 113 -0.73 10.75 12.18
CA THR A 113 -0.38 10.06 13.42
C THR A 113 0.80 10.74 14.12
N LYS A 114 0.99 10.44 15.41
CA LYS A 114 2.19 10.88 16.16
C LYS A 114 3.50 10.40 15.50
N ALA A 115 3.45 9.27 14.78
CA ALA A 115 4.61 8.76 14.04
C ALA A 115 4.97 9.63 12.83
N ASP A 116 4.00 10.34 12.26
CA ASP A 116 4.23 11.31 11.18
C ASP A 116 4.86 12.59 11.72
N GLU A 117 4.40 13.07 12.89
CA GLU A 117 4.94 14.25 13.56
C GLU A 117 6.41 14.07 13.96
N ILE A 118 6.73 12.90 14.54
CA ILE A 118 8.09 12.56 15.00
C ILE A 118 8.96 12.03 13.85
N ASN A 119 8.37 11.77 12.67
CA ASN A 119 9.00 11.04 11.57
C ASN A 119 9.63 9.71 12.02
N ASP A 120 8.87 8.91 12.77
CA ASP A 120 9.31 7.58 13.19
C ASP A 120 9.30 6.62 12.01
N ILE A 121 10.49 6.37 11.49
CA ILE A 121 10.77 5.56 10.31
C ILE A 121 10.48 4.06 10.53
N LYS A 122 10.46 3.60 11.79
CA LYS A 122 10.25 2.19 12.16
C LYS A 122 8.78 1.85 12.38
N SER A 123 7.94 2.86 12.60
CA SER A 123 6.52 2.67 12.84
C SER A 123 5.74 2.39 11.56
N LEU A 124 4.88 1.36 11.62
CA LEU A 124 3.88 1.05 10.59
C LEU A 124 2.73 2.06 10.55
N LYS A 125 2.57 2.87 11.61
CA LYS A 125 1.47 3.84 11.73
C LYS A 125 1.78 5.16 11.02
N ARG A 126 2.98 5.34 10.46
CA ARG A 126 3.32 6.51 9.64
C ARG A 126 2.70 6.42 8.25
N LYS A 127 2.43 7.55 7.61
CA LYS A 127 2.01 7.71 6.20
C LYS A 127 0.92 6.72 5.81
N LEU A 128 -0.20 6.81 6.51
CA LEU A 128 -1.30 5.86 6.37
C LEU A 128 -1.89 5.83 4.96
N ASP A 129 -1.76 6.91 4.21
CA ASP A 129 -2.25 7.16 2.85
C ASP A 129 -1.38 6.55 1.74
N ASP A 130 -0.14 6.15 2.05
CA ASP A 130 0.83 5.71 1.05
C ASP A 130 1.33 4.28 1.27
N ASN A 131 1.85 3.64 0.22
CA ASN A 131 2.48 2.33 0.36
C ASN A 131 3.84 2.47 1.07
N LEU A 132 4.05 1.65 2.11
CA LEU A 132 5.36 1.51 2.75
C LEU A 132 6.00 0.19 2.35
N VAL A 133 7.30 0.21 2.13
CA VAL A 133 8.10 -0.96 1.79
C VAL A 133 9.17 -1.15 2.84
N LEU A 134 9.33 -2.38 3.31
CA LEU A 134 10.38 -2.73 4.25
C LEU A 134 11.75 -2.74 3.55
N ILE A 135 12.69 -1.99 4.10
CA ILE A 135 14.12 -2.07 3.78
C ILE A 135 14.92 -2.43 5.03
N VAL A 136 16.01 -3.14 4.83
CA VAL A 136 16.93 -3.55 5.88
C VAL A 136 18.35 -3.13 5.52
N LYS A 137 19.12 -2.77 6.54
CA LYS A 137 20.53 -2.44 6.41
C LYS A 137 21.35 -3.72 6.62
N GLN A 138 21.94 -4.22 5.54
CA GLN A 138 22.76 -5.44 5.55
C GLN A 138 24.24 -5.09 5.32
N LYS A 139 25.13 -5.81 6.02
CA LYS A 139 26.58 -5.70 5.88
C LYS A 139 27.05 -6.53 4.69
N PHE A 140 27.61 -5.88 3.67
CA PHE A 140 28.27 -6.56 2.56
C PHE A 140 29.77 -6.27 2.60
N GLY A 141 30.53 -7.15 3.24
CA GLY A 141 31.96 -6.95 3.47
C GLY A 141 32.19 -5.92 4.58
N HIS A 142 32.80 -4.79 4.25
CA HIS A 142 33.08 -3.69 5.20
C HIS A 142 32.02 -2.58 5.18
N ASP A 143 31.18 -2.54 4.14
CA ASP A 143 30.20 -1.48 3.94
C ASP A 143 28.77 -1.95 4.28
N ASP A 144 27.99 -1.05 4.86
CA ASP A 144 26.56 -1.26 5.09
C ASP A 144 25.74 -0.74 3.90
N PHE A 145 24.86 -1.56 3.34
CA PHE A 145 23.94 -1.16 2.27
C PHE A 145 22.48 -1.37 2.67
N TRP A 146 21.65 -0.41 2.29
CA TRP A 146 20.20 -0.55 2.34
C TRP A 146 19.73 -1.41 1.18
N VAL A 147 19.07 -2.52 1.49
CA VAL A 147 18.54 -3.48 0.52
C VAL A 147 17.17 -3.97 0.97
N LEU A 148 16.48 -4.65 0.07
CA LEU A 148 15.29 -5.43 0.47
C LEU A 148 15.77 -6.67 1.24
N PRO A 149 14.99 -7.19 2.20
CA PRO A 149 15.33 -8.44 2.86
C PRO A 149 15.59 -9.53 1.83
N GLN A 150 16.82 -10.05 1.83
CA GLN A 150 17.27 -11.04 0.84
C GLN A 150 18.20 -12.06 1.50
N GLY A 151 18.29 -13.23 0.90
CA GLY A 151 19.10 -14.34 1.40
C GLY A 151 19.37 -15.40 0.34
N LEU A 152 20.34 -16.26 0.64
CA LEU A 152 20.75 -17.36 -0.24
C LEU A 152 19.68 -18.44 -0.31
N TRP A 153 19.51 -18.99 -1.51
CA TRP A 153 18.72 -20.18 -1.74
C TRP A 153 19.47 -21.43 -1.27
N ASN A 154 18.75 -22.35 -0.61
CA ASN A 154 19.28 -23.63 -0.14
C ASN A 154 18.72 -24.77 -0.98
N ASP A 155 19.50 -25.83 -1.14
CA ASP A 155 19.06 -27.00 -1.89
C ASP A 155 17.87 -27.70 -1.21
N GLY A 156 16.86 -28.08 -1.99
CA GLY A 156 15.62 -28.69 -1.50
C GLY A 156 14.47 -27.71 -1.19
N GLU A 157 14.66 -26.38 -1.27
CA GLU A 157 13.60 -25.39 -1.15
C GLU A 157 13.19 -24.81 -2.52
N THR A 158 11.95 -24.34 -2.67
CA THR A 158 11.57 -23.46 -3.77
C THR A 158 12.02 -22.02 -3.49
N LEU A 159 12.20 -21.21 -4.55
CA LEU A 159 12.54 -19.78 -4.38
C LEU A 159 11.52 -19.00 -3.52
N ARG A 160 10.24 -19.42 -3.57
CA ARG A 160 9.20 -18.84 -2.72
C ARG A 160 9.38 -19.24 -1.26
N GLU A 161 9.63 -20.51 -0.97
CA GLU A 161 9.90 -20.98 0.40
C GLU A 161 11.14 -20.31 0.98
N THR A 162 12.18 -20.10 0.17
CA THR A 162 13.34 -19.30 0.56
C THR A 162 12.94 -17.87 0.94
N ALA A 163 12.04 -17.21 0.20
CA ALA A 163 11.52 -15.89 0.56
C ALA A 163 10.71 -15.92 1.87
N GLU A 164 9.91 -16.96 2.10
CA GLU A 164 9.15 -17.18 3.34
C GLU A 164 10.10 -17.42 4.54
N ARG A 165 11.20 -18.16 4.33
CA ARG A 165 12.24 -18.36 5.34
C ARG A 165 12.95 -17.06 5.67
N ILE A 166 13.39 -16.29 4.66
CA ILE A 166 14.02 -14.97 4.85
C ILE A 166 13.10 -14.03 5.62
N LEU A 167 11.80 -14.10 5.36
CA LEU A 167 10.80 -13.32 6.10
C LEU A 167 10.78 -13.67 7.58
N ARG A 168 10.77 -14.96 7.94
CA ARG A 168 10.79 -15.42 9.35
C ARG A 168 12.12 -15.13 10.03
N GLU A 169 13.23 -15.27 9.29
CA GLU A 169 14.58 -14.94 9.76
C GLU A 169 14.73 -13.44 10.01
N SER A 170 14.24 -12.59 9.10
CA SER A 170 14.42 -11.14 9.17
C SER A 170 13.39 -10.44 10.05
N CYS A 171 12.13 -10.84 10.01
CA CYS A 171 11.02 -10.11 10.66
C CYS A 171 10.42 -10.82 11.88
N GLY A 172 10.84 -12.05 12.17
CA GLY A 172 10.29 -12.83 13.27
C GLY A 172 9.04 -13.62 12.89
N ASN A 173 8.47 -14.29 13.90
CA ASN A 173 7.29 -15.16 13.71
C ASN A 173 5.96 -14.41 13.98
N LYS A 174 6.01 -13.22 14.56
CA LYS A 174 4.83 -12.40 14.89
C LYS A 174 4.37 -11.51 13.73
N ILE A 175 4.57 -11.95 12.49
CA ILE A 175 4.20 -11.21 11.30
C ILE A 175 3.31 -12.07 10.41
N ASN A 176 2.15 -11.54 10.05
CA ASN A 176 1.20 -12.18 9.16
C ASN A 176 1.31 -11.55 7.77
N VAL A 177 1.74 -12.36 6.81
CA VAL A 177 2.09 -11.90 5.48
C VAL A 177 1.44 -12.79 4.43
N SER A 178 0.92 -12.16 3.38
CA SER A 178 0.33 -12.85 2.24
C SER A 178 1.15 -12.57 0.99
N PHE A 179 1.67 -13.63 0.37
CA PHE A 179 2.39 -13.57 -0.90
C PHE A 179 1.40 -13.48 -2.06
N TYR A 180 1.74 -12.70 -3.09
CA TYR A 180 0.87 -12.53 -4.26
C TYR A 180 0.89 -13.73 -5.22
N GLY A 181 1.94 -14.54 -5.19
CA GLY A 181 2.06 -15.72 -6.06
C GLY A 181 3.42 -16.40 -5.95
N ASN A 182 3.60 -17.46 -6.74
CA ASN A 182 4.83 -18.26 -6.78
C ASN A 182 5.89 -17.74 -7.76
N ALA A 183 5.53 -16.79 -8.62
CA ALA A 183 6.44 -16.24 -9.62
C ALA A 183 7.22 -15.04 -9.06
N PRO A 184 8.52 -14.92 -9.34
CA PRO A 184 9.28 -13.73 -8.99
C PRO A 184 8.77 -12.53 -9.81
N CYS A 185 8.61 -11.40 -9.13
CA CYS A 185 8.13 -10.14 -9.69
C CYS A 185 9.26 -9.28 -10.28
N GLY A 186 10.52 -9.58 -9.94
CA GLY A 186 11.66 -8.80 -10.37
C GLY A 186 12.95 -9.61 -10.32
N PHE A 187 13.96 -9.10 -11.02
CA PHE A 187 15.26 -9.73 -11.12
C PHE A 187 16.37 -8.67 -11.05
N TYR A 188 17.40 -8.93 -10.26
CA TYR A 188 18.61 -8.12 -10.22
C TYR A 188 19.84 -9.02 -10.20
N LYS A 189 20.86 -8.65 -10.96
CA LYS A 189 22.15 -9.37 -10.99
C LYS A 189 23.27 -8.39 -10.72
N TYR A 190 24.23 -8.80 -9.90
CA TYR A 190 25.46 -8.04 -9.68
C TYR A 190 26.64 -8.98 -9.54
N LYS A 191 27.83 -8.49 -9.89
CA LYS A 191 29.07 -9.24 -9.79
C LYS A 191 29.76 -8.94 -8.47
N TYR A 192 30.38 -9.95 -7.86
CA TYR A 192 31.19 -9.73 -6.67
C TYR A 192 32.48 -8.99 -7.01
N PRO A 193 33.07 -8.25 -6.04
CA PRO A 193 34.41 -7.68 -6.19
C PRO A 193 35.42 -8.75 -6.59
N LYS A 194 36.45 -8.37 -7.37
CA LYS A 194 37.47 -9.31 -7.91
C LYS A 194 38.05 -10.23 -6.82
N GLN A 195 38.34 -9.67 -5.64
CA GLN A 195 38.86 -10.40 -4.47
C GLN A 195 37.98 -11.59 -4.07
N LYS A 196 36.65 -11.41 -4.00
CA LYS A 196 35.73 -12.52 -3.67
C LYS A 196 35.56 -13.51 -4.82
N ARG A 197 35.61 -13.05 -6.07
CA ARG A 197 35.47 -13.93 -7.25
C ARG A 197 36.62 -14.92 -7.37
N GLU A 198 37.83 -14.47 -7.09
CA GLU A 198 39.04 -15.30 -7.10
C GLU A 198 39.05 -16.33 -5.96
N GLN A 199 38.52 -15.97 -4.78
CA GLN A 199 38.48 -16.85 -3.61
C GLN A 199 37.36 -17.91 -3.67
N SER A 200 36.17 -17.54 -4.13
CA SER A 200 34.98 -18.40 -4.06
C SER A 200 34.62 -19.09 -5.38
N ASN A 201 35.28 -18.72 -6.50
CA ASN A 201 34.95 -19.16 -7.85
C ASN A 201 33.47 -18.90 -8.24
N VAL A 202 32.83 -17.91 -7.60
CA VAL A 202 31.48 -17.42 -7.89
C VAL A 202 31.58 -16.02 -8.48
N GLU A 203 30.94 -15.80 -9.63
CA GLU A 203 31.03 -14.52 -10.38
C GLU A 203 30.16 -13.43 -9.76
N GLY A 204 29.10 -13.80 -9.05
CA GLY A 204 28.18 -12.86 -8.43
C GLY A 204 26.88 -13.51 -8.02
N ALA A 205 25.88 -12.69 -7.74
CA ALA A 205 24.57 -13.14 -7.32
C ALA A 205 23.44 -12.68 -8.23
N LYS A 206 22.43 -13.52 -8.30
CA LYS A 206 21.16 -13.34 -9.01
C LYS A 206 20.03 -13.34 -7.98
N ILE A 207 19.40 -12.18 -7.81
CA ILE A 207 18.32 -11.97 -6.85
C ILE A 207 16.98 -12.00 -7.59
N PHE A 208 16.10 -12.87 -7.12
CA PHE A 208 14.71 -12.97 -7.59
C PHE A 208 13.79 -12.38 -6.52
N PHE A 209 13.06 -11.32 -6.86
CA PHE A 209 12.21 -10.61 -5.90
C PHE A 209 10.79 -11.19 -5.88
N PHE A 210 10.26 -11.43 -4.67
CA PHE A 210 8.89 -11.81 -4.42
C PHE A 210 8.14 -10.68 -3.74
N LYS A 211 6.90 -10.42 -4.17
CA LYS A 211 6.04 -9.45 -3.51
C LYS A 211 5.22 -10.11 -2.42
N ALA A 212 5.08 -9.41 -1.31
CA ALA A 212 4.19 -9.81 -0.24
C ALA A 212 3.49 -8.60 0.39
N LYS A 213 2.26 -8.79 0.86
CA LYS A 213 1.51 -7.80 1.63
C LYS A 213 1.58 -8.12 3.12
N LEU A 214 1.85 -7.11 3.92
CA LEU A 214 1.68 -7.18 5.36
C LEU A 214 0.18 -7.12 5.67
N LEU A 215 -0.33 -8.14 6.36
CA LEU A 215 -1.72 -8.17 6.85
C LEU A 215 -1.78 -7.62 8.27
N ASP A 216 -0.95 -8.16 9.15
CA ASP A 216 -0.88 -7.77 10.55
C ASP A 216 0.47 -8.16 11.15
N GLY A 217 0.80 -7.61 12.31
CA GLY A 217 2.02 -7.89 13.05
C GLY A 217 3.10 -6.83 12.91
N ASN A 218 4.10 -6.93 13.78
CA ASN A 218 5.21 -5.99 13.83
C ASN A 218 6.53 -6.73 13.57
N VAL A 219 7.50 -6.01 13.01
CA VAL A 219 8.84 -6.55 12.76
C VAL A 219 9.54 -6.68 14.11
N GLU A 220 9.95 -7.90 14.44
CA GLU A 220 10.85 -8.15 15.58
C GLU A 220 12.29 -7.96 15.12
N GLN A 221 13.07 -7.19 15.89
CA GLN A 221 14.49 -6.99 15.61
C GLN A 221 15.25 -8.27 15.92
N LYS A 222 15.95 -8.80 14.91
CA LYS A 222 16.82 -9.99 14.99
C LYS A 222 18.22 -9.64 14.48
N ASP A 223 19.21 -10.47 14.83
CA ASP A 223 20.64 -10.26 14.53
C ASP A 223 21.01 -10.26 13.04
N THR A 224 20.06 -10.55 12.15
CA THR A 224 20.28 -10.64 10.70
C THR A 224 20.57 -9.29 10.01
N TRP A 225 20.22 -8.16 10.63
CA TRP A 225 20.40 -6.83 10.04
C TRP A 225 20.72 -5.79 11.11
N THR A 226 21.40 -4.70 10.73
CA THR A 226 21.81 -3.66 11.67
C THR A 226 20.70 -2.67 11.97
N ASP A 227 19.89 -2.34 10.96
CA ASP A 227 18.72 -1.48 11.10
C ASP A 227 17.63 -1.81 10.08
N TYR A 228 16.40 -1.40 10.36
CA TYR A 228 15.25 -1.57 9.45
C TYR A 228 14.43 -0.29 9.37
N GLU A 229 13.71 -0.18 8.26
CA GLU A 229 12.89 0.99 7.99
C GLU A 229 11.73 0.64 7.07
N TRP A 230 10.60 1.30 7.31
CA TRP A 230 9.44 1.28 6.41
C TRP A 230 9.46 2.50 5.50
N SER A 231 10.13 2.46 4.35
CA SER A 231 10.26 3.62 3.47
C SER A 231 9.11 3.77 2.48
N THR A 232 8.80 5.02 2.12
CA THR A 232 8.03 5.35 0.92
C THR A 232 8.87 5.23 -0.34
N VAL A 233 8.26 5.18 -1.53
CA VAL A 233 9.02 5.06 -2.78
C VAL A 233 9.96 6.23 -3.10
N PRO A 234 9.60 7.49 -2.80
CA PRO A 234 10.55 8.61 -2.89
C PRO A 234 11.75 8.45 -1.96
N GLU A 235 11.56 7.94 -0.75
CA GLU A 235 12.63 7.68 0.22
C GLU A 235 13.53 6.51 -0.21
N LEU A 236 12.93 5.43 -0.74
CA LEU A 236 13.63 4.32 -1.36
C LEU A 236 14.60 4.80 -2.44
N ASN A 237 14.17 5.77 -3.28
CA ASN A 237 15.01 6.30 -4.35
C ASN A 237 16.26 7.04 -3.85
N LYS A 238 16.19 7.62 -2.65
CA LYS A 238 17.33 8.30 -2.03
C LYS A 238 18.28 7.33 -1.32
N LYS A 239 17.77 6.22 -0.80
CA LYS A 239 18.53 5.27 0.04
C LYS A 239 19.14 4.10 -0.73
N LEU A 240 18.43 3.59 -1.74
CA LEU A 240 18.90 2.46 -2.53
C LEU A 240 19.90 2.90 -3.60
N ILE A 241 20.86 2.01 -3.90
CA ILE A 241 21.83 2.23 -4.97
C ILE A 241 21.09 2.32 -6.32
N GLN A 242 21.43 3.30 -7.15
CA GLN A 242 20.69 3.62 -8.39
C GLN A 242 20.42 2.42 -9.33
N PRO A 243 21.37 1.53 -9.65
CA PRO A 243 21.11 0.38 -10.51
C PRO A 243 20.13 -0.62 -9.88
N TYR A 244 20.19 -0.78 -8.56
CA TYR A 244 19.30 -1.64 -7.80
C TYR A 244 17.89 -1.05 -7.76
N MET A 245 17.78 0.24 -7.47
CA MET A 245 16.51 0.98 -7.43
C MET A 245 15.78 0.93 -8.78
N LYS A 246 16.49 1.05 -9.90
CA LYS A 246 15.88 0.96 -11.24
C LYS A 246 15.11 -0.35 -11.42
N ASN A 247 15.68 -1.48 -10.98
CA ASN A 247 15.02 -2.78 -11.09
C ASN A 247 13.89 -2.95 -10.07
N VAL A 248 14.06 -2.41 -8.86
CA VAL A 248 13.01 -2.43 -7.83
C VAL A 248 11.79 -1.61 -8.26
N LYS A 249 12.02 -0.43 -8.85
CA LYS A 249 10.96 0.47 -9.33
C LYS A 249 10.08 -0.16 -10.41
N LEU A 250 10.62 -1.08 -11.23
CA LEU A 250 9.85 -1.76 -12.29
C LEU A 250 8.69 -2.59 -11.74
N PHE A 251 8.85 -3.17 -10.55
CA PHE A 251 7.80 -3.98 -9.94
C PHE A 251 7.11 -3.29 -8.76
N LEU A 252 7.64 -2.21 -8.18
CA LEU A 252 6.88 -1.41 -7.24
C LEU A 252 5.69 -0.76 -7.97
N SER A 253 4.48 -1.21 -7.64
CA SER A 253 3.23 -0.63 -8.15
C SER A 253 3.06 0.76 -7.53
N ASN A 254 3.71 1.75 -8.11
CA ASN A 254 3.38 3.14 -7.85
C ASN A 254 2.24 3.53 -8.77
N TYR A 255 1.05 3.65 -8.18
CA TYR A 255 -0.06 4.39 -8.77
C TYR A 255 0.20 5.91 -8.75
N ASN A 256 1.37 6.35 -8.26
CA ASN A 256 1.82 7.73 -8.40
C ASN A 256 2.28 7.96 -9.83
N VAL A 257 1.30 8.14 -10.72
CA VAL A 257 1.45 8.95 -11.92
C VAL A 257 1.63 10.39 -11.43
N ASN A 258 2.83 10.71 -10.96
CA ASN A 258 3.23 12.11 -10.87
C ASN A 258 3.84 12.42 -12.23
N THR A 259 2.98 12.85 -13.15
CA THR A 259 3.33 13.85 -14.16
C THR A 259 3.84 15.11 -13.49
#